data_AF-A0A7J6RCV2-F1
#
_entry.id   AF-A0A7J6RCV2-F1
#
_cell.length_a   1.000
_cell.length_b   1.000
_cell.length_c   1.000
_cell.angle_alpha   90.00
_cell.angle_beta   90.00
_cell.angle_gamma   90.00
#
_symmetry.space_group_name_H-M   'P 1'
#
loop_
_entity.id
_entity.type
_entity.pdbx_description
1 polymer ?
#
loop_
_entity_poly.entity_id
_entity_poly.type
_entity_poly.pdbx_seq_one_letter_code
_entity_poly.pdbx_strand_id
1 'polypeptide(L)'
;MPDGIAMTTNGVNGDYDEPTVQAVAEYIREAVQETERALLDEGKRTPVERWVDLVDSNKWLSSALLDAKFISPLREASLGTKSRGFGRFISGLAFLISSVLRGFGQVVFQDNPWTGVFVCVAGGLPHWPTAIMGILGCTITTVFPLLVQPPETRTLVASGLYGFNGVLLGWGYSTFDNNIQQADTFASGIIALLRALPALLFLGILTGILHVVISRSFTKATRIPPLTWPYNIALLMWMACATLSTNYGNGARGESWLKPFSEGL
;
A
#
# COMPACT_ATOMS: atom_id res chain seq x y z
N MET A 1 -41.39 5.76 22.77
CA MET A 1 -41.80 6.70 21.70
C MET A 1 -41.28 8.06 22.09
N PRO A 2 -40.40 8.66 21.28
CA PRO A 2 -40.90 9.68 20.36
C PRO A 2 -40.26 9.69 18.96
N ASP A 3 -41.05 10.24 18.04
CA ASP A 3 -40.72 11.06 16.86
C ASP A 3 -39.92 10.44 15.71
N GLY A 4 -40.70 9.84 14.79
CA GLY A 4 -40.26 9.51 13.44
C GLY A 4 -39.96 10.76 12.63
N ILE A 5 -38.82 10.71 11.94
CA ILE A 5 -38.36 11.71 10.98
C ILE A 5 -39.35 11.76 9.82
N ALA A 6 -40.13 12.83 9.72
CA ALA A 6 -40.92 13.15 8.55
C ALA A 6 -39.98 13.57 7.42
N MET A 7 -39.75 12.68 6.45
CA MET A 7 -39.19 13.07 5.15
C MET A 7 -40.30 13.70 4.32
N THR A 8 -40.20 15.01 4.10
CA THR A 8 -41.02 15.73 3.14
C THR A 8 -40.51 15.44 1.72
N THR A 9 -41.26 14.65 0.96
CA THR A 9 -40.97 14.40 -0.45
C THR A 9 -41.45 15.57 -1.29
N ASN A 10 -40.52 16.44 -1.69
CA ASN A 10 -40.76 17.46 -2.70
C ASN A 10 -40.87 16.81 -4.08
N GLY A 11 -42.10 16.82 -4.61
CA GLY A 11 -42.44 17.09 -6.01
C GLY A 11 -41.67 16.35 -7.12
N VAL A 12 -42.03 15.09 -7.36
CA VAL A 12 -42.00 14.49 -8.70
C VAL A 12 -43.30 13.69 -8.86
N ASN A 13 -44.32 14.30 -9.47
CA ASN A 13 -45.56 13.61 -9.85
C ASN A 13 -45.30 12.73 -11.07
N GLY A 14 -44.67 11.57 -10.85
CA GLY A 14 -44.71 10.45 -11.79
C GLY A 14 -45.90 9.59 -11.43
N ASP A 15 -46.79 9.36 -12.40
CA ASP A 15 -47.94 8.46 -12.31
C ASP A 15 -47.43 7.01 -12.27
N TYR A 16 -46.85 6.61 -11.14
CA TYR A 16 -46.41 5.24 -10.92
C TYR A 16 -47.60 4.45 -10.38
N ASP A 17 -48.10 3.53 -11.19
CA ASP A 17 -49.20 2.63 -10.83
C ASP A 17 -48.87 1.95 -9.48
N GLU A 18 -49.77 2.08 -8.50
CA GLU A 18 -49.62 1.58 -7.11
C GLU A 18 -49.14 0.11 -7.02
N PRO A 19 -49.54 -0.81 -7.93
CA PRO A 19 -49.01 -2.17 -7.99
C PRO A 19 -47.50 -2.25 -8.26
N THR A 20 -46.95 -1.32 -9.04
CA THR A 20 -45.52 -1.29 -9.40
C THR A 20 -44.67 -0.88 -8.20
N VAL A 21 -45.13 0.11 -7.43
CA VAL A 21 -44.46 0.55 -6.20
C VAL A 21 -44.48 -0.56 -5.14
N GLN A 22 -45.60 -1.28 -5.02
CA GLN A 22 -45.70 -2.44 -4.13
C GLN A 22 -44.77 -3.58 -4.56
N ALA A 23 -44.72 -3.91 -5.86
CA ALA A 23 -43.85 -4.96 -6.37
C ALA A 23 -42.35 -4.66 -6.13
N VAL A 24 -41.92 -3.40 -6.32
CA VAL A 24 -40.53 -3.00 -6.01
C VAL A 24 -40.26 -3.07 -4.51
N ALA A 25 -41.21 -2.67 -3.67
CA ALA A 25 -41.08 -2.74 -2.22
C ALA A 25 -41.05 -4.18 -1.68
N GLU A 26 -41.75 -5.11 -2.33
CA GLU A 26 -41.70 -6.54 -2.02
C GLU A 26 -40.37 -7.15 -2.48
N TYR A 27 -39.92 -6.85 -3.70
CA TYR A 27 -38.63 -7.32 -4.20
C TYR A 27 -37.45 -6.88 -3.31
N ILE A 28 -37.44 -5.61 -2.88
CA ILE A 28 -36.40 -5.11 -1.97
C ILE A 28 -36.48 -5.82 -0.61
N ARG A 29 -37.69 -6.07 -0.08
CA ARG A 29 -37.86 -6.79 1.19
C ARG A 29 -37.37 -8.24 1.09
N GLU A 30 -37.68 -8.94 0.01
CA GLU A 30 -37.22 -10.30 -0.22
C GLU A 30 -35.70 -10.34 -0.38
N ALA A 31 -35.10 -9.46 -1.17
CA ALA A 31 -33.65 -9.38 -1.35
C ALA A 31 -32.91 -9.07 -0.04
N VAL A 32 -33.46 -8.17 0.80
CA VAL A 32 -32.91 -7.86 2.12
C VAL A 32 -33.02 -9.06 3.05
N GLN A 33 -34.16 -9.74 3.09
CA GLN A 33 -34.34 -10.93 3.93
C GLN A 33 -33.47 -12.10 3.48
N GLU A 34 -33.27 -12.29 2.18
CA GLU A 34 -32.39 -13.34 1.66
C GLU A 34 -30.93 -13.06 2.02
N THR A 35 -30.51 -11.78 1.95
CA THR A 35 -29.19 -11.33 2.41
C THR A 35 -29.03 -11.52 3.92
N GLU A 36 -30.05 -11.19 4.72
CA GLU A 36 -30.03 -11.37 6.17
C GLU A 36 -29.98 -12.85 6.58
N ARG A 37 -30.73 -13.72 5.89
CA ARG A 37 -30.67 -15.18 6.08
C ARG A 37 -29.31 -15.75 5.68
N ALA A 38 -28.68 -15.24 4.62
CA ALA A 38 -27.34 -15.64 4.22
C ALA A 38 -26.26 -15.19 5.23
N LEU A 39 -26.43 -14.01 5.84
CA LEU A 39 -25.54 -13.49 6.88
C LEU A 39 -25.71 -14.23 8.23
N LEU A 40 -26.91 -14.72 8.54
CA LEU A 40 -27.23 -15.41 9.79
C LEU A 40 -27.08 -16.94 9.74
N ASP A 41 -26.82 -17.53 8.57
CA ASP A 41 -26.53 -18.97 8.43
C ASP A 41 -25.11 -19.29 8.96
N GLU A 42 -24.99 -19.53 10.26
CA GLU A 42 -23.74 -19.91 10.94
C GLU A 42 -23.09 -21.18 10.34
N GLY A 43 -23.85 -22.00 9.60
CA GLY A 43 -23.39 -23.26 9.02
C GLY A 43 -22.45 -23.12 7.82
N LYS A 44 -22.38 -21.95 7.18
CA LYS A 44 -21.63 -21.74 5.93
C LYS A 44 -20.59 -20.63 5.97
N ARG A 45 -20.19 -20.16 7.16
CA ARG A 45 -19.15 -19.12 7.26
C ARG A 45 -17.87 -19.56 6.55
N THR A 46 -17.43 -18.72 5.61
CA THR A 46 -16.18 -18.86 4.88
C THR A 46 -14.98 -18.86 5.84
N PRO A 47 -13.80 -19.38 5.42
CA PRO A 47 -12.61 -19.34 6.27
C PRO A 47 -12.24 -17.93 6.75
N VAL A 48 -12.55 -16.90 5.96
CA VAL A 48 -12.31 -15.49 6.31
C VAL A 48 -13.24 -15.04 7.43
N GLU A 49 -14.55 -15.32 7.31
CA GLU A 49 -15.52 -14.96 8.35
C GLU A 49 -15.22 -15.65 9.67
N ARG A 50 -14.86 -16.94 9.63
CA ARG A 50 -14.42 -17.68 10.83
C ARG A 50 -13.17 -17.07 11.48
N TRP A 51 -12.25 -16.56 10.67
CA TRP A 51 -11.06 -15.88 11.18
C TRP A 51 -11.41 -14.54 11.82
N VAL A 52 -12.30 -13.76 11.20
CA VAL A 52 -12.80 -12.49 11.76
C VAL A 52 -13.49 -12.74 13.10
N ASP A 53 -14.40 -13.72 13.17
CA ASP A 53 -15.07 -14.11 14.41
C ASP A 53 -14.08 -14.51 15.51
N LEU A 54 -13.03 -15.25 15.16
CA LEU A 54 -11.98 -15.66 16.09
C LEU A 54 -11.17 -14.45 16.61
N VAL A 55 -10.90 -13.46 15.76
CA VAL A 55 -10.21 -12.23 16.17
C VAL A 55 -11.09 -11.40 17.08
N ASP A 56 -12.36 -11.21 16.72
CA ASP A 56 -13.31 -10.37 17.46
C ASP A 56 -13.72 -11.00 18.80
N SER A 57 -13.86 -12.32 18.86
CA SER A 57 -14.16 -13.06 20.10
C SER A 57 -13.00 -13.02 21.11
N ASN A 58 -11.76 -12.84 20.65
CA ASN A 58 -10.58 -12.78 21.51
C ASN A 58 -10.14 -11.34 21.80
N LYS A 59 -10.61 -10.75 22.91
CA LYS A 59 -10.26 -9.37 23.34
C LYS A 59 -8.76 -9.07 23.35
N TRP A 60 -7.93 -10.02 23.79
CA TRP A 60 -6.48 -9.85 23.82
C TRP A 60 -5.89 -9.78 22.41
N LEU A 61 -6.41 -10.57 21.46
CA LEU A 61 -5.93 -10.65 20.09
C LEU A 61 -6.38 -9.43 19.28
N SER A 62 -7.65 -9.04 19.38
CA SER A 62 -8.15 -7.80 18.80
C SER A 62 -7.41 -6.59 19.38
N SER A 63 -7.18 -6.53 20.71
CA SER A 63 -6.35 -5.48 21.30
C SER A 63 -4.90 -5.52 20.82
N ALA A 64 -4.28 -6.69 20.67
CA ALA A 64 -2.88 -6.79 20.22
C ALA A 64 -2.72 -6.33 18.75
N LEU A 65 -3.73 -6.59 17.91
CA LEU A 65 -3.78 -6.16 16.52
C LEU A 65 -4.13 -4.68 16.41
N LEU A 66 -5.03 -4.14 17.24
CA LEU A 66 -5.47 -2.73 17.21
C LEU A 66 -4.50 -1.79 17.94
N ASP A 67 -4.09 -2.13 19.16
CA ASP A 67 -3.20 -1.35 20.03
C ASP A 67 -1.72 -1.65 19.72
N ALA A 68 -1.33 -1.59 18.44
CA ALA A 68 0.08 -1.68 18.02
C ALA A 68 1.00 -0.57 18.57
N LYS A 69 0.59 0.13 19.63
CA LYS A 69 1.40 0.92 20.57
C LYS A 69 2.57 0.12 21.15
N PHE A 70 2.49 -1.21 21.26
CA PHE A 70 3.62 -2.05 21.71
C PHE A 70 4.83 -2.04 20.77
N ILE A 71 4.63 -1.65 19.50
CA ILE A 71 5.69 -1.44 18.51
C ILE A 71 5.68 0.03 18.09
N SER A 72 5.41 0.95 19.02
CA SER A 72 5.81 2.33 18.79
C SER A 72 7.34 2.34 18.74
N PRO A 73 7.99 2.85 17.68
CA PRO A 73 9.42 3.06 17.70
C PRO A 73 9.73 3.85 18.95
N LEU A 74 10.48 3.22 19.86
CA LEU A 74 10.75 3.72 21.19
C LEU A 74 11.05 5.21 21.09
N ARG A 75 10.15 6.04 21.62
CA ARG A 75 10.41 7.48 21.74
C ARG A 75 11.71 7.56 22.52
N GLU A 76 12.82 7.93 21.87
CA GLU A 76 14.16 7.97 22.48
C GLU A 76 14.14 8.78 23.79
N ALA A 77 13.15 9.67 23.99
CA ALA A 77 12.88 10.37 25.24
C ALA A 77 12.61 9.47 26.48
N SER A 78 12.22 8.20 26.31
CA SER A 78 11.98 7.26 27.44
C SER A 78 13.15 6.32 27.71
N LEU A 79 14.10 6.19 26.76
CA LEU A 79 15.32 5.42 26.94
C LEU A 79 16.44 6.41 27.25
N GLY A 80 16.54 6.81 28.51
CA GLY A 80 17.70 7.54 29.00
C GLY A 80 18.99 6.84 28.57
N THR A 81 19.70 7.44 27.62
CA THR A 81 21.15 7.69 27.62
C THR A 81 22.08 6.68 28.33
N LYS A 82 21.88 5.36 28.18
CA LYS A 82 22.85 4.35 28.68
C LYS A 82 23.16 3.16 27.78
N SER A 83 22.45 2.97 26.66
CA SER A 83 22.74 1.85 25.74
C SER A 83 23.93 2.18 24.83
N ARG A 84 25.10 1.57 25.08
CA ARG A 84 26.32 1.69 24.25
C ARG A 84 26.52 0.43 23.39
N GLY A 85 27.02 0.60 22.16
CA GLY A 85 27.36 -0.51 21.26
C GLY A 85 26.14 -1.29 20.77
N PHE A 86 26.06 -2.57 21.14
CA PHE A 86 25.10 -3.54 20.62
C PHE A 86 23.63 -3.15 20.86
N GLY A 87 23.28 -2.63 22.05
CA GLY A 87 21.89 -2.28 22.34
C GLY A 87 21.36 -1.12 21.50
N ARG A 88 22.22 -0.17 21.11
CA ARG A 88 21.87 0.92 20.18
C ARG A 88 21.64 0.40 18.77
N PHE A 89 22.44 -0.57 18.33
CA PHE A 89 22.27 -1.24 17.04
C PHE A 89 20.92 -1.98 16.96
N ILE A 90 20.60 -2.81 17.97
CA ILE A 90 19.33 -3.53 18.02
C ILE A 90 18.13 -2.58 18.05
N SER A 91 18.23 -1.47 18.80
CA SER A 91 17.18 -0.46 18.83
C SER A 91 16.98 0.22 17.46
N GLY A 92 18.08 0.51 16.74
CA GLY A 92 18.02 1.06 15.39
C GLY A 92 17.44 0.08 14.37
N LEU A 93 17.77 -1.21 14.48
CA LEU A 93 17.21 -2.26 13.64
C LEU A 93 15.71 -2.43 13.90
N ALA A 94 15.30 -2.49 15.17
CA ALA A 94 13.88 -2.58 15.55
C ALA A 94 13.08 -1.37 15.05
N PHE A 95 13.67 -0.16 15.15
CA PHE A 95 13.10 1.06 14.59
C PHE A 95 12.89 0.93 13.07
N LEU A 96 13.92 0.47 12.35
CA LEU A 96 13.86 0.34 10.89
C LEU A 96 12.82 -0.70 10.46
N ILE A 97 12.84 -1.88 11.09
CA ILE A 97 11.87 -2.95 10.81
C ILE A 97 10.44 -2.46 11.07
N SER A 98 10.20 -1.82 12.22
CA SER A 98 8.88 -1.25 12.53
C SER A 98 8.45 -0.21 11.51
N SER A 99 9.36 0.68 11.10
CA SER A 99 9.06 1.75 10.14
C SER A 99 8.76 1.20 8.75
N VAL A 100 9.47 0.15 8.32
CA VAL A 100 9.22 -0.55 7.06
C VAL A 100 7.87 -1.27 7.09
N LEU A 101 7.57 -2.03 8.15
CA LEU A 101 6.27 -2.69 8.31
C LEU A 101 5.12 -1.66 8.31
N ARG A 102 5.24 -0.57 9.09
CA ARG A 102 4.26 0.52 9.03
C ARG A 102 4.18 1.14 7.63
N GLY A 103 5.29 1.22 6.89
CA GLY A 103 5.29 1.64 5.48
C GLY A 103 4.41 0.77 4.58
N PHE A 104 4.40 -0.56 4.78
CA PHE A 104 3.43 -1.44 4.11
C PHE A 104 1.99 -1.17 4.56
N GLY A 105 1.75 -0.95 5.86
CA GLY A 105 0.40 -0.62 6.36
C GLY A 105 -0.13 0.70 5.78
N GLN A 106 0.75 1.68 5.59
CA GLN A 106 0.40 2.99 5.03
C GLN A 106 -0.02 2.94 3.55
N VAL A 107 0.24 1.83 2.82
CA VAL A 107 -0.33 1.62 1.47
C VAL A 107 -1.85 1.65 1.49
N VAL A 108 -2.45 1.18 2.59
CA VAL A 108 -3.90 1.23 2.87
C VAL A 108 -4.23 2.26 3.97
N PHE A 109 -3.35 3.24 4.17
CA PHE A 109 -3.48 4.32 5.16
C PHE A 109 -3.60 3.85 6.61
N GLN A 110 -2.97 2.72 6.95
CA GLN A 110 -2.95 2.18 8.31
C GLN A 110 -1.56 2.33 8.93
N ASP A 111 -1.43 3.16 9.97
CA ASP A 111 -0.22 3.25 10.80
C ASP A 111 -0.14 2.07 11.79
N ASN A 112 -0.07 0.85 11.24
CA ASN A 112 -0.08 -0.38 12.01
C ASN A 112 0.90 -1.41 11.39
N PRO A 113 1.94 -1.83 12.13
CA PRO A 113 2.91 -2.80 11.63
C PRO A 113 2.29 -4.18 11.35
N TRP A 114 1.24 -4.59 12.06
CA TRP A 114 0.54 -5.85 11.79
C TRP A 114 -0.22 -5.78 10.47
N THR A 115 -0.92 -4.68 10.21
CA THR A 115 -1.49 -4.42 8.88
C THR A 115 -0.40 -4.47 7.82
N GLY A 116 0.76 -3.89 8.12
CA GLY A 116 1.95 -3.98 7.28
C GLY A 116 2.40 -5.39 6.97
N VAL A 117 2.45 -6.28 7.97
CA VAL A 117 2.77 -7.70 7.77
C VAL A 117 1.76 -8.34 6.83
N PHE A 118 0.46 -8.14 7.05
CA PHE A 118 -0.57 -8.71 6.19
C PHE A 118 -0.49 -8.18 4.75
N VAL A 119 -0.26 -6.87 4.56
CA VAL A 119 -0.09 -6.26 3.24
C VAL A 119 1.17 -6.79 2.55
N CYS A 120 2.28 -6.90 3.27
CA CYS A 120 3.53 -7.45 2.73
C CYS A 120 3.37 -8.91 2.30
N VAL A 121 2.72 -9.74 3.11
CA VAL A 121 2.44 -11.15 2.79
C VAL A 121 1.49 -11.21 1.61
N ALA A 122 0.35 -10.53 1.65
CA ALA A 122 -0.64 -10.56 0.57
C ALA A 122 -0.06 -10.12 -0.78
N GLY A 123 0.72 -9.03 -0.80
CA GLY A 123 1.36 -8.55 -2.02
C GLY A 123 2.55 -9.39 -2.47
N GLY A 124 3.20 -10.12 -1.56
CA GLY A 124 4.38 -10.95 -1.83
C GLY A 124 4.10 -12.41 -2.15
N LEU A 125 2.95 -12.95 -1.71
CA LEU A 125 2.54 -14.34 -1.93
C LEU A 125 2.54 -14.77 -3.41
N PRO A 126 2.13 -13.93 -4.38
CA PRO A 126 2.09 -14.36 -5.78
C PRO A 126 3.48 -14.60 -6.38
N HIS A 127 4.50 -13.85 -5.95
CA HIS A 127 5.82 -13.85 -6.60
C HIS A 127 6.91 -13.29 -5.67
N TRP A 128 7.84 -14.15 -5.25
CA TRP A 128 8.83 -13.81 -4.22
C TRP A 128 9.79 -12.66 -4.62
N PRO A 129 10.28 -12.50 -5.87
CA PRO A 129 11.10 -11.35 -6.25
C PRO A 129 10.31 -10.04 -6.14
N THR A 130 9.01 -10.06 -6.46
CA THR A 130 8.13 -8.88 -6.29
C THR A 130 8.00 -8.50 -4.82
N ALA A 131 7.88 -9.49 -3.92
CA ALA A 131 7.91 -9.24 -2.48
C ALA A 131 9.20 -8.52 -2.06
N ILE A 132 10.36 -8.99 -2.52
CA ILE A 132 11.66 -8.40 -2.23
C ILE A 132 11.77 -6.98 -2.78
N MET A 133 11.30 -6.72 -4.01
CA MET A 133 11.31 -5.39 -4.60
C MET A 133 10.50 -4.38 -3.77
N GLY A 134 9.33 -4.78 -3.27
CA GLY A 134 8.53 -3.94 -2.36
C GLY A 134 9.27 -3.62 -1.05
N ILE A 135 9.91 -4.63 -0.44
CA ILE A 135 10.70 -4.46 0.80
C ILE A 135 11.89 -3.52 0.56
N LEU A 136 12.61 -3.70 -0.55
CA LEU A 136 13.75 -2.86 -0.93
C LEU A 136 13.30 -1.42 -1.18
N GLY A 137 12.24 -1.21 -1.97
CA GLY A 137 11.70 0.11 -2.25
C GLY A 137 11.24 0.85 -0.98
N CYS A 138 10.52 0.15 -0.09
CA CYS A 138 10.15 0.68 1.21
C CYS A 138 11.39 1.06 2.03
N THR A 139 12.37 0.16 2.12
CA THR A 139 13.59 0.40 2.91
C THR A 139 14.38 1.61 2.40
N ILE A 140 14.55 1.74 1.07
CA ILE A 140 15.26 2.86 0.45
C ILE A 140 14.58 4.18 0.81
N THR A 141 13.26 4.26 0.62
CA THR A 141 12.48 5.48 0.88
C THR A 141 12.30 5.78 2.37
N THR A 142 12.32 4.78 3.25
CA THR A 142 12.36 4.94 4.71
C THR A 142 13.72 5.44 5.21
N VAL A 143 14.83 4.93 4.65
CA VAL A 143 16.19 5.33 5.07
C VAL A 143 16.57 6.70 4.53
N PHE A 144 16.19 7.03 3.30
CA PHE A 144 16.50 8.31 2.65
C PHE A 144 16.30 9.55 3.57
N PRO A 145 15.11 9.81 4.15
CA PRO A 145 14.89 10.98 5.00
C PRO A 145 15.71 10.95 6.29
N LEU A 146 16.10 9.77 6.81
CA LEU A 146 16.96 9.68 7.99
C LEU A 146 18.37 10.20 7.73
N LEU A 147 18.81 10.22 6.47
CA LEU A 147 20.13 10.69 6.07
C LEU A 147 20.14 12.18 5.72
N VAL A 148 19.03 12.71 5.19
CA VAL A 148 19.00 14.05 4.58
C VAL A 148 18.02 15.03 5.22
N GLN A 149 17.14 14.58 6.11
CA GLN A 149 16.16 15.43 6.78
C GLN A 149 16.54 15.71 8.24
N PRO A 150 16.06 16.84 8.81
CA PRO A 150 16.26 17.15 10.22
C PRO A 150 15.69 16.07 11.16
N PRO A 151 16.24 15.91 12.38
CA PRO A 151 15.85 14.87 13.34
C PRO A 151 14.35 14.80 13.66
N GLU A 152 13.64 15.92 13.58
CA GLU A 152 12.20 16.05 13.80
C GLU A 152 11.37 15.18 12.84
N THR A 153 11.93 14.84 11.67
CA THR A 153 11.30 13.99 10.65
C THR A 153 11.21 12.52 11.09
N ARG A 154 11.98 12.11 12.10
CA ARG A 154 12.00 10.72 12.57
C ARG A 154 10.64 10.21 13.00
N THR A 155 9.75 11.05 13.54
CA THR A 155 8.40 10.66 13.95
C THR A 155 7.52 10.28 12.75
N LEU A 156 7.69 10.97 11.61
CA LEU A 156 7.00 10.65 10.35
C LEU A 156 7.60 9.43 9.66
N VAL A 157 8.90 9.20 9.80
CA VAL A 157 9.53 7.95 9.34
C VAL A 157 9.04 6.77 10.17
N ALA A 158 8.96 6.96 11.49
CA ALA A 158 8.44 6.01 12.46
C ALA A 158 7.01 5.54 12.17
N SER A 159 6.14 6.42 11.65
CA SER A 159 4.77 6.06 11.25
C SER A 159 4.68 5.40 9.87
N GLY A 160 5.82 5.17 9.20
CA GLY A 160 5.87 4.57 7.87
C GLY A 160 5.50 5.52 6.72
N LEU A 161 5.25 6.80 6.99
CA LEU A 161 4.72 7.73 6.00
C LEU A 161 5.67 7.95 4.80
N TYR A 162 6.99 7.85 5.04
CA TYR A 162 7.98 7.93 3.98
C TYR A 162 8.15 6.63 3.18
N GLY A 163 7.68 5.48 3.71
CA GLY A 163 7.94 4.16 3.14
C GLY A 163 6.93 3.68 2.10
N PHE A 164 5.64 4.04 2.22
CA PHE A 164 4.58 3.43 1.40
C PHE A 164 4.71 3.73 -0.11
N ASN A 165 5.18 4.93 -0.47
CA ASN A 165 5.47 5.25 -1.87
C ASN A 165 6.61 4.37 -2.42
N GLY A 166 7.56 3.96 -1.57
CA GLY A 166 8.61 3.01 -1.94
C GLY A 166 8.10 1.58 -2.10
N VAL A 167 7.13 1.14 -1.28
CA VAL A 167 6.46 -0.16 -1.46
C VAL A 167 5.83 -0.22 -2.85
N LEU A 168 5.01 0.79 -3.17
CA LEU A 168 4.34 0.89 -4.46
C LEU A 168 5.34 0.97 -5.61
N LEU A 169 6.43 1.74 -5.46
CA LEU A 169 7.48 1.80 -6.48
C LEU A 169 8.12 0.45 -6.75
N GLY A 170 8.50 -0.28 -5.70
CA GLY A 170 9.12 -1.59 -5.81
C GLY A 170 8.19 -2.60 -6.49
N TRP A 171 6.93 -2.65 -6.05
CA TRP A 171 5.92 -3.51 -6.68
C TRP A 171 5.60 -3.10 -8.10
N GLY A 172 5.35 -1.83 -8.37
CA GLY A 172 5.05 -1.32 -9.69
C GLY A 172 6.19 -1.57 -10.69
N TYR A 173 7.43 -1.27 -10.31
CA TYR A 173 8.60 -1.60 -11.13
C TYR A 173 8.64 -3.12 -11.38
N SER A 174 8.55 -3.94 -10.33
CA SER A 174 8.57 -5.39 -10.49
C SER A 174 7.47 -5.92 -11.41
N THR A 175 6.25 -5.38 -11.34
CA THR A 175 5.11 -5.82 -12.16
C THR A 175 5.32 -5.53 -13.64
N PHE A 176 5.95 -4.40 -13.97
CA PHE A 176 6.17 -3.97 -15.36
C PHE A 176 7.55 -4.38 -15.91
N ASP A 177 8.39 -5.06 -15.14
CA ASP A 177 9.68 -5.56 -15.59
C ASP A 177 9.63 -7.05 -15.94
N ASN A 178 9.74 -7.34 -17.25
CA ASN A 178 9.68 -8.71 -17.77
C ASN A 178 10.76 -9.63 -17.20
N ASN A 179 11.97 -9.12 -16.89
CA ASN A 179 13.05 -9.96 -16.37
C ASN A 179 12.75 -10.42 -14.94
N ILE A 180 12.09 -9.57 -14.15
CA ILE A 180 11.62 -9.95 -12.82
C ILE A 180 10.43 -10.92 -12.94
N GLN A 181 9.41 -10.61 -13.75
CA GLN A 181 8.22 -11.46 -13.86
C GLN A 181 8.49 -12.86 -14.46
N GLN A 182 9.51 -12.99 -15.31
CA GLN A 182 9.91 -14.29 -15.88
C GLN A 182 10.87 -15.07 -14.97
N ALA A 183 11.22 -14.55 -13.79
CA ALA A 183 12.14 -15.20 -12.87
C ALA A 183 11.46 -16.30 -12.05
N ASP A 184 11.36 -17.48 -12.65
CA ASP A 184 10.75 -18.69 -12.10
C ASP A 184 11.65 -19.47 -11.11
N THR A 185 12.96 -19.39 -11.27
CA THR A 185 13.95 -20.04 -10.39
C THR A 185 14.56 -19.07 -9.38
N PHE A 186 15.15 -19.61 -8.32
CA PHE A 186 15.90 -18.80 -7.36
C PHE A 186 17.06 -18.04 -8.03
N ALA A 187 17.81 -18.69 -8.91
CA ALA A 187 18.96 -18.08 -9.59
C ALA A 187 18.54 -16.95 -10.54
N SER A 188 17.52 -17.16 -11.38
CA SER A 188 16.98 -16.11 -12.26
C SER A 188 16.41 -14.95 -11.46
N GLY A 189 15.77 -15.21 -10.31
CA GLY A 189 15.27 -14.16 -9.43
C GLY A 189 16.38 -13.31 -8.82
N ILE A 190 17.46 -13.92 -8.32
CA ILE A 190 18.61 -13.16 -7.80
C ILE A 190 19.24 -12.30 -8.90
N ILE A 191 19.44 -12.84 -10.10
CA ILE A 191 20.00 -12.09 -11.23
C ILE A 191 19.09 -10.90 -11.60
N ALA A 192 17.77 -11.13 -11.68
CA ALA A 192 16.80 -10.09 -12.00
C ALA A 192 16.79 -8.97 -10.94
N LEU A 193 16.83 -9.34 -9.66
CA LEU A 193 16.91 -8.37 -8.54
C LEU A 193 18.20 -7.55 -8.58
N LEU A 194 19.35 -8.19 -8.82
CA LEU A 194 20.65 -7.50 -8.93
C LEU A 194 20.67 -6.53 -10.12
N ARG A 195 20.07 -6.92 -11.26
CA ARG A 195 19.93 -6.06 -12.44
C ARG A 195 19.03 -4.85 -12.16
N ALA A 196 17.92 -5.06 -11.43
CA ALA A 196 16.95 -4.01 -11.13
C ALA A 196 17.41 -3.04 -10.03
N LEU A 197 18.29 -3.48 -9.14
CA LEU A 197 18.70 -2.76 -7.94
C LEU A 197 19.23 -1.34 -8.21
N PRO A 198 20.14 -1.06 -9.18
CA PRO A 198 20.62 0.30 -9.43
C PRO A 198 19.50 1.27 -9.83
N ALA A 199 18.59 0.82 -10.69
CA ALA A 199 17.43 1.62 -11.08
C ALA A 199 16.47 1.82 -9.91
N LEU A 200 16.22 0.78 -9.11
CA LEU A 200 15.37 0.89 -7.92
C LEU A 200 15.97 1.85 -6.88
N LEU A 201 17.29 1.83 -6.67
CA LEU A 201 17.98 2.79 -5.79
C LEU A 201 17.79 4.22 -6.27
N PHE A 202 18.03 4.47 -7.55
CA PHE A 202 17.83 5.79 -8.14
C PHE A 202 16.38 6.27 -8.02
N LEU A 203 15.42 5.44 -8.43
CA LEU A 203 13.99 5.76 -8.39
C LEU A 203 13.46 5.90 -6.96
N GLY A 204 13.96 5.09 -6.02
CA GLY A 204 13.60 5.16 -4.62
C GLY A 204 14.08 6.48 -3.99
N ILE A 205 15.32 6.88 -4.26
CA ILE A 205 15.83 8.19 -3.84
C ILE A 205 15.01 9.33 -4.48
N LEU A 206 14.74 9.26 -5.78
CA LEU A 206 13.89 10.24 -6.47
C LEU A 206 12.50 10.32 -5.83
N THR A 207 11.88 9.18 -5.53
CA THR A 207 10.58 9.10 -4.87
C THR A 207 10.62 9.75 -3.49
N GLY A 208 11.69 9.51 -2.71
CA GLY A 208 11.91 10.17 -1.44
C GLY A 208 12.05 11.70 -1.57
N ILE A 209 12.80 12.17 -2.57
CA ILE A 209 12.93 13.59 -2.89
C ILE A 209 11.57 14.19 -3.25
N LEU A 210 10.83 13.57 -4.16
CA LEU A 210 9.50 14.01 -4.58
C LEU A 210 8.54 14.08 -3.39
N HIS A 211 8.55 13.07 -2.51
CA HIS A 211 7.76 13.08 -1.28
C HIS A 211 8.08 14.31 -0.43
N VAL A 212 9.37 14.58 -0.15
CA VAL A 212 9.79 15.73 0.66
C VAL A 212 9.39 17.06 -0.02
N VAL A 213 9.67 17.21 -1.31
CA VAL A 213 9.42 18.44 -2.07
C VAL A 213 7.93 18.74 -2.14
N ILE A 214 7.10 17.75 -2.50
CA ILE A 214 5.64 17.94 -2.59
C ILE A 214 5.07 18.23 -1.20
N SER A 215 5.52 17.53 -0.16
CA SER A 215 5.07 17.78 1.22
C SER A 215 5.41 19.19 1.71
N ARG A 216 6.61 19.69 1.39
CA ARG A 216 7.05 21.04 1.82
C ARG A 216 6.41 22.16 1.02
N SER A 217 6.25 21.98 -0.29
CA SER A 217 5.79 23.04 -1.19
C SER A 217 4.28 23.02 -1.37
N PHE A 218 3.72 21.87 -1.77
CA PHE A 218 2.31 21.74 -2.11
C PHE A 218 1.46 21.55 -0.85
N THR A 219 1.75 20.54 -0.03
CA THR A 219 0.93 20.23 1.16
C THR A 219 0.92 21.37 2.17
N LYS A 220 2.04 22.10 2.32
CA LYS A 220 2.08 23.29 3.18
C LYS A 220 1.15 24.41 2.66
N ALA A 221 1.06 24.58 1.35
CA ALA A 221 0.24 25.63 0.73
C ALA A 221 -1.24 25.26 0.65
N THR A 222 -1.56 24.01 0.29
CA THR A 222 -2.94 23.57 -0.01
C THR A 222 -3.59 22.79 1.11
N ARG A 223 -2.82 22.32 2.11
CA ARG A 223 -3.25 21.36 3.16
C ARG A 223 -3.64 19.97 2.63
N ILE A 224 -3.36 19.68 1.36
CA ILE A 224 -3.67 18.39 0.73
C ILE A 224 -2.44 17.48 0.81
N PRO A 225 -2.56 16.23 1.31
CA PRO A 225 -1.43 15.30 1.36
C PRO A 225 -0.98 14.87 -0.05
N PRO A 226 0.32 14.54 -0.24
CA PRO A 226 0.85 14.14 -1.54
C PRO A 226 0.35 12.76 -2.01
N LEU A 227 -0.24 11.97 -1.09
CA LEU A 227 -0.69 10.60 -1.32
C LEU A 227 0.39 9.79 -2.08
N THR A 228 0.01 9.17 -3.19
CA THR A 228 0.86 8.31 -4.01
C THR A 228 1.48 9.05 -5.20
N TRP A 229 1.41 10.38 -5.28
CA TRP A 229 2.01 11.14 -6.38
C TRP A 229 3.53 10.90 -6.53
N PRO A 230 4.34 10.87 -5.46
CA PRO A 230 5.77 10.60 -5.59
C PRO A 230 6.06 9.28 -6.32
N TYR A 231 5.36 8.21 -5.94
CA TYR A 231 5.43 6.91 -6.60
C TYR A 231 5.00 6.99 -8.07
N ASN A 232 3.82 7.55 -8.37
CA ASN A 232 3.28 7.57 -9.73
C ASN A 232 4.21 8.32 -10.68
N ILE A 233 4.76 9.46 -10.26
CA ILE A 233 5.70 10.24 -11.07
C ILE A 233 6.98 9.44 -11.34
N ALA A 234 7.57 8.83 -10.31
CA ALA A 234 8.81 8.07 -10.45
C ALA A 234 8.61 6.81 -11.33
N LEU A 235 7.52 6.07 -11.13
CA LEU A 235 7.22 4.88 -11.93
C LEU A 235 6.95 5.23 -13.39
N LEU A 236 6.10 6.23 -13.66
CA LEU A 236 5.80 6.65 -15.03
C LEU A 236 7.05 7.16 -15.76
N MET A 237 7.94 7.87 -15.06
CA MET A 237 9.23 8.27 -15.60
C MET A 237 10.09 7.06 -15.97
N TRP A 238 10.18 6.05 -15.10
CA TRP A 238 10.91 4.82 -15.42
C TRP A 238 10.31 4.08 -16.62
N MET A 239 8.97 3.93 -16.66
CA MET A 239 8.28 3.27 -17.77
C MET A 239 8.54 4.00 -19.09
N ALA A 240 8.43 5.34 -19.11
CA ALA A 240 8.72 6.14 -20.29
C ALA A 240 10.18 5.95 -20.75
N CYS A 241 11.14 5.99 -19.82
CA CYS A 241 12.55 5.75 -20.14
C CYS A 241 12.80 4.34 -20.68
N ALA A 242 12.18 3.31 -20.10
CA ALA A 242 12.30 1.93 -20.55
C ALA A 242 11.77 1.78 -21.99
N THR A 243 10.57 2.30 -22.27
CA THR A 243 9.98 2.28 -23.62
C THR A 243 10.85 3.03 -24.63
N LEU A 244 11.32 4.23 -24.29
CA LEU A 244 12.18 5.03 -25.18
C LEU A 244 13.53 4.33 -25.45
N SER A 245 14.12 3.68 -24.44
CA SER A 245 15.38 2.95 -24.60
C SER A 245 15.23 1.72 -25.52
N THR A 246 14.17 0.93 -25.33
CA THR A 246 13.87 -0.21 -26.22
C THR A 246 13.64 0.26 -27.64
N ASN A 247 12.84 1.31 -27.82
CA ASN A 247 12.58 1.91 -29.12
C ASN A 247 13.90 2.37 -29.76
N TYR A 248 14.74 3.12 -29.05
CA TYR A 248 16.04 3.57 -29.55
C TYR A 248 16.94 2.41 -30.00
N GLY A 249 16.99 1.34 -29.20
CA GLY A 249 17.73 0.12 -29.55
C GLY A 249 17.20 -0.60 -30.79
N ASN A 250 15.88 -0.60 -31.00
CA ASN A 250 15.25 -1.18 -32.20
C ASN A 250 15.56 -0.34 -33.44
N GLY A 251 15.49 0.98 -33.31
CA GLY A 251 15.90 1.92 -34.34
C GLY A 251 17.34 1.76 -34.80
N ALA A 252 18.26 1.62 -33.83
CA ALA A 252 19.68 1.38 -34.11
C ALA A 252 19.92 0.02 -34.81
N ARG A 253 19.05 -0.97 -34.57
CA ARG A 253 19.07 -2.29 -35.23
C ARG A 253 18.31 -2.33 -36.57
N GLY A 254 17.73 -1.20 -37.01
CA GLY A 254 16.94 -1.13 -38.25
C GLY A 254 15.58 -1.84 -38.15
N GLU A 255 15.13 -2.18 -36.94
CA GLU A 255 13.81 -2.76 -36.69
C GLU A 255 12.76 -1.64 -36.65
N SER A 256 11.61 -1.82 -37.32
CA SER A 256 10.60 -0.77 -37.41
C SER A 256 9.98 -0.44 -36.04
N TRP A 257 10.03 0.84 -35.67
CA TRP A 257 9.54 1.41 -34.41
C TRP A 257 8.05 1.17 -34.09
N LEU A 258 7.26 0.74 -35.07
CA LEU A 258 5.81 0.59 -34.95
C LEU A 258 5.34 -0.81 -34.53
N LYS A 259 6.23 -1.81 -34.53
CA LYS A 259 5.85 -3.19 -34.17
C LYS A 259 5.26 -3.38 -32.76
N PRO A 260 5.75 -2.69 -31.70
CA PRO A 260 5.21 -2.92 -30.35
C PRO A 260 3.76 -2.50 -30.16
N PHE A 261 3.27 -1.52 -30.94
CA PHE A 261 1.89 -1.03 -30.84
C PHE A 261 0.90 -1.82 -31.71
N SER A 262 1.37 -2.52 -32.75
CA SER A 262 0.50 -3.30 -33.64
C SER A 262 0.19 -4.71 -33.16
N GLU A 263 0.96 -5.23 -32.20
CA GLU A 263 0.86 -6.63 -31.74
C GLU A 263 0.13 -6.78 -30.39
N GLY A 264 -0.35 -5.68 -29.80
CA GLY A 264 -0.95 -5.64 -28.46
C GLY A 264 -2.40 -5.13 -28.38
N LEU A 265 -3.12 -5.03 -29.50
CA LEU A 265 -4.56 -4.74 -29.56
C LEU A 265 -5.32 -5.84 -30.28
#